data_AF-A0A3D0N927-F1
#
_entry.id   AF-A0A3D0N927-F1
#
_cell.length_a   1.000
_cell.length_b   1.000
_cell.length_c   1.000
_cell.angle_alpha   90.00
_cell.angle_beta   90.00
_cell.angle_gamma   90.00
#
_symmetry.space_group_name_H-M   'P 1'
#
loop_
_entity.id
_entity.type
_entity.pdbx_description
1 polymer ?
#
loop_
_entity_poly.entity_id
_entity_poly.type
_entity_poly.pdbx_seq_one_letter_code
_entity_poly.pdbx_strand_id
1 'polypeptide(L)'
;EAHIELKLPRRPGLVRLEAVLYDEHWQPSAGNFCYFELVQSNGSTERDGALTLTLTLPAGAGEASFDAEPERGEVGGEVHLLAGQGDGSIRWRFELPEGLDAASVREISVQAELSSARPGAPQTSGERWPSRVAIRIGGRQVADLRLSKQPADSRGALSHMNGFRGRYGQLISAGMSGAAAAELAAQGTVEVEMIAHDAAPGEGGLTVYGSRAGRYPCDIILQISHD
;
A
#
# COMPACT_ATOMS: atom_id res chain seq x y z
N GLU A 1 -0.75 5.29 39.42
CA GLU A 1 -0.78 5.09 37.96
C GLU A 1 -0.49 3.62 37.69
N ALA A 2 -1.24 2.97 36.80
CA ALA A 2 -1.00 1.60 36.41
C ALA A 2 -0.44 1.60 34.99
N HIS A 3 0.72 0.97 34.79
CA HIS A 3 1.37 0.88 33.48
C HIS A 3 1.27 -0.54 32.95
N ILE A 4 1.06 -0.66 31.64
CA ILE A 4 1.11 -1.92 30.91
C ILE A 4 2.32 -1.82 29.97
N GLU A 5 3.29 -2.72 30.15
CA GLU A 5 4.44 -2.85 29.26
C GLU A 5 4.20 -4.01 28.28
N LEU A 6 4.39 -3.74 26.99
CA LEU A 6 4.13 -4.70 25.91
C LEU A 6 5.39 -4.86 25.06
N LYS A 7 5.77 -6.11 24.78
CA LYS A 7 6.75 -6.41 23.74
C LYS A 7 6.03 -6.52 22.40
N LEU A 8 6.28 -5.55 21.54
CA LEU A 8 5.64 -5.47 20.22
C LEU A 8 6.29 -6.45 19.24
N PRO A 9 5.52 -7.01 18.27
CA PRO A 9 6.09 -7.81 17.20
C PRO A 9 7.06 -6.97 16.35
N ARG A 10 8.02 -7.65 15.72
CA ARG A 10 9.00 -7.00 14.83
C ARG A 10 8.40 -6.56 13.49
N ARG A 11 7.26 -7.11 13.12
CA ARG A 11 6.60 -6.83 11.83
C ARG A 11 5.52 -5.76 12.00
N PRO A 12 5.32 -4.90 10.99
CA PRO A 12 4.21 -3.96 10.95
C PRO A 12 2.86 -4.65 11.14
N GLY A 13 1.91 -3.94 11.72
CA GLY A 13 0.62 -4.51 12.06
C GLY A 13 -0.32 -3.53 12.73
N LEU A 14 -1.61 -3.83 12.63
CA LEU A 14 -2.63 -3.19 13.45
C LEU A 14 -2.80 -3.99 14.74
N VAL A 15 -2.64 -3.34 15.89
CA VAL A 15 -2.79 -3.97 17.20
C VAL A 15 -4.06 -3.48 17.86
N ARG A 16 -4.84 -4.40 18.42
CA ARG A 16 -5.98 -4.10 19.29
C ARG A 16 -5.60 -4.42 20.73
N LEU A 17 -5.66 -3.41 21.60
CA LEU A 17 -5.60 -3.61 23.04
C LEU A 17 -7.02 -3.57 23.58
N GLU A 18 -7.41 -4.61 24.31
CA GLU A 18 -8.72 -4.76 24.94
C GLU A 18 -8.54 -4.89 26.45
N ALA A 19 -9.26 -4.07 27.21
CA ALA A 19 -9.30 -4.09 28.66
C ALA A 19 -10.72 -4.42 29.11
N VAL A 20 -10.87 -5.48 29.92
CA VAL A 20 -12.16 -5.95 30.42
C VAL A 20 -12.09 -6.00 31.95
N LEU A 21 -13.07 -5.39 32.61
CA LEU A 21 -13.31 -5.50 34.04
C LEU A 21 -14.31 -6.63 34.28
N TYR A 22 -14.01 -7.48 35.26
CA TYR A 22 -14.86 -8.59 35.68
C TYR A 22 -15.44 -8.32 37.07
N ASP A 23 -16.67 -8.74 37.30
CA ASP A 23 -17.29 -8.72 38.62
C ASP A 23 -16.80 -9.88 39.51
N GLU A 24 -17.32 -9.97 40.74
CA GLU A 24 -16.97 -11.02 41.70
C GLU A 24 -17.36 -12.45 41.25
N HIS A 25 -18.22 -12.58 40.22
CA HIS A 25 -18.62 -13.84 39.61
C HIS A 25 -17.86 -14.11 38.30
N TRP A 26 -16.79 -13.36 38.03
CA TRP A 26 -16.01 -13.42 36.79
C TRP A 26 -16.86 -13.17 35.53
N GLN A 27 -17.92 -12.36 35.63
CA GLN A 27 -18.67 -11.87 34.48
C GLN A 27 -18.13 -10.52 34.02
N PRO A 28 -17.99 -10.26 32.70
CA PRO A 28 -17.61 -8.95 32.19
C PRO A 28 -18.59 -7.86 32.64
N SER A 29 -18.12 -6.86 33.39
CA SER A 29 -18.93 -5.75 33.89
C SER A 29 -18.70 -4.44 33.11
N ALA A 30 -17.51 -4.27 32.55
CA ALA A 30 -17.17 -3.18 31.64
C ALA A 30 -16.00 -3.57 30.73
N GLY A 31 -15.85 -2.89 29.60
CA GLY A 31 -14.68 -3.07 28.75
C GLY A 31 -14.45 -1.89 27.83
N ASN A 32 -13.21 -1.75 27.38
CA ASN A 32 -12.83 -0.78 26.37
C ASN A 32 -11.72 -1.35 25.49
N PHE A 33 -11.56 -0.82 24.29
CA PHE A 33 -10.45 -1.17 23.43
C PHE A 33 -9.88 0.08 22.75
N CYS A 34 -8.61 0.00 22.36
CA CYS A 34 -8.01 0.93 21.44
C CYS A 34 -7.24 0.19 20.36
N TYR A 35 -7.10 0.84 19.21
CA TYR A 35 -6.21 0.41 18.15
C TYR A 35 -4.97 1.29 18.14
N PHE A 36 -3.82 0.68 17.87
CA PHE A 36 -2.61 1.40 17.54
C PHE A 36 -1.87 0.67 16.42
N GLU A 37 -1.16 1.45 15.62
CA GLU A 37 -0.44 0.96 14.46
C GLU A 37 1.04 0.72 14.82
N LEU A 38 1.57 -0.38 14.30
CA LEU A 38 3.00 -0.66 14.25
C LEU A 38 3.42 -0.44 12.81
N VAL A 39 4.17 0.63 12.59
CA VAL A 39 4.66 1.04 11.27
C VAL A 39 6.18 0.87 11.22
N GLN A 40 6.68 0.42 10.08
CA GLN A 40 8.12 0.46 9.78
C GLN A 40 8.47 1.86 9.28
N SER A 41 9.69 2.32 9.51
CA SER A 41 10.16 3.58 8.94
C SER A 41 10.11 3.54 7.40
N ASN A 42 9.57 4.58 6.78
CA ASN A 42 9.48 4.72 5.32
C ASN A 42 10.86 4.65 4.66
N GLY A 43 10.93 4.17 3.42
CA GLY A 43 12.18 4.19 2.65
C GLY A 43 13.18 3.11 3.05
N SER A 44 12.73 2.01 3.66
CA SER A 44 13.62 1.00 4.21
C SER A 44 14.08 0.00 3.16
N THR A 45 15.35 -0.37 3.24
CA THR A 45 15.90 -1.57 2.60
C THR A 45 16.03 -2.65 3.65
N GLU A 46 15.31 -3.77 3.49
CA GLU A 46 15.40 -4.92 4.38
C GLU A 46 15.82 -6.15 3.58
N ARG A 47 16.83 -6.87 4.09
CA ARG A 47 17.18 -8.20 3.59
C ARG A 47 16.47 -9.23 4.46
N ASP A 48 15.49 -9.92 3.90
CA ASP A 48 14.83 -11.04 4.58
C ASP A 48 15.60 -12.32 4.26
N GLY A 49 16.51 -12.69 5.14
CA GLY A 49 17.44 -13.79 4.91
C GLY A 49 18.48 -13.48 3.82
N ALA A 50 19.02 -14.55 3.20
CA ALA A 50 20.11 -14.44 2.22
C ALA A 50 19.65 -14.20 0.78
N LEU A 51 18.36 -14.31 0.48
CA LEU A 51 17.85 -14.50 -0.90
C LEU A 51 16.75 -13.50 -1.30
N THR A 52 16.36 -12.58 -0.41
CA THR A 52 15.29 -11.62 -0.70
C THR A 52 15.65 -10.24 -0.20
N LEU A 53 15.56 -9.28 -1.11
CA LEU A 53 15.71 -7.86 -0.86
C LEU A 53 14.34 -7.20 -0.98
N THR A 54 13.95 -6.46 0.06
CA THR A 54 12.71 -5.70 0.12
C THR A 54 13.04 -4.21 0.18
N LEU A 55 12.52 -3.44 -0.75
CA LEU A 55 12.61 -1.98 -0.77
C LEU A 55 11.19 -1.40 -0.60
N THR A 56 11.05 -0.36 0.21
CA THR A 56 9.75 0.31 0.41
C THR A 56 9.83 1.78 0.05
N LEU A 57 8.79 2.30 -0.61
CA LEU A 57 8.62 3.74 -0.85
C LEU A 57 7.21 4.18 -0.45
N PRO A 58 7.06 5.33 0.25
CA PRO A 58 5.75 5.82 0.65
C PRO A 58 4.89 6.15 -0.58
N ALA A 59 3.57 6.13 -0.41
CA ALA A 59 2.64 6.50 -1.49
C ALA A 59 2.97 7.89 -2.06
N GLY A 60 3.36 8.84 -1.20
CA GLY A 60 3.77 10.19 -1.56
C GLY A 60 5.01 10.33 -2.44
N ALA A 61 5.90 9.33 -2.48
CA ALA A 61 7.06 9.33 -3.38
C ALA A 61 6.67 9.11 -4.84
N GLY A 62 5.41 8.76 -5.10
CA GLY A 62 4.87 8.58 -6.44
C GLY A 62 4.68 9.91 -7.17
N GLU A 63 5.22 10.00 -8.38
CA GLU A 63 4.90 11.07 -9.34
C GLU A 63 3.56 10.74 -10.01
N ALA A 64 2.52 11.52 -9.71
CA ALA A 64 1.18 11.31 -10.23
C ALA A 64 0.88 12.26 -11.39
N SER A 65 0.28 11.72 -12.45
CA SER A 65 -0.14 12.45 -13.65
C SER A 65 -1.56 12.03 -14.03
N PHE A 66 -2.53 12.90 -13.77
CA PHE A 66 -3.95 12.75 -14.11
C PHE A 66 -4.48 14.07 -14.70
N ASP A 67 -5.65 14.04 -15.33
CA ASP A 67 -6.28 15.25 -15.89
C ASP A 67 -6.62 16.30 -14.83
N ALA A 68 -6.88 15.86 -13.60
CA ALA A 68 -7.14 16.72 -12.44
C ALA A 68 -6.05 16.54 -11.38
N GLU A 69 -5.88 17.58 -10.54
CA GLU A 69 -4.93 17.54 -9.43
C GLU A 69 -5.19 16.32 -8.53
N PRO A 70 -4.20 15.43 -8.33
CA PRO A 70 -4.36 14.26 -7.48
C PRO A 70 -4.62 14.63 -6.01
N GLU A 71 -5.51 13.90 -5.36
CA GLU A 71 -5.73 13.97 -3.91
C GLU A 71 -4.50 13.41 -3.18
N ARG A 72 -4.01 14.15 -2.19
CA ARG A 72 -2.90 13.77 -1.32
C ARG A 72 -3.37 13.77 0.14
N GLY A 73 -3.53 12.59 0.72
CA GLY A 73 -3.88 12.41 2.13
C GLY A 73 -2.63 12.27 2.98
N GLU A 74 -2.43 13.21 3.91
CA GLU A 74 -1.24 13.29 4.75
C GLU A 74 -1.47 12.82 6.18
N VAL A 75 -0.46 12.15 6.74
CA VAL A 75 -0.41 11.79 8.17
C VAL A 75 1.00 12.10 8.68
N GLY A 76 1.14 12.96 9.68
CA GLY A 76 2.46 13.30 10.23
C GLY A 76 3.39 14.01 9.24
N GLY A 77 2.85 14.69 8.22
CA GLY A 77 3.62 15.41 7.21
C GLY A 77 4.06 14.57 6.01
N GLU A 78 3.61 13.31 5.91
CA GLU A 78 3.89 12.41 4.80
C GLU A 78 2.60 11.97 4.11
N VAL A 79 2.63 11.85 2.78
CA VAL A 79 1.47 11.42 1.99
C VAL A 79 1.35 9.89 2.02
N HIS A 80 0.27 9.40 2.63
CA HIS A 80 -0.08 7.97 2.70
C HIS A 80 -1.30 7.60 1.85
N LEU A 81 -1.97 8.57 1.24
CA LEU A 81 -3.04 8.32 0.27
C LEU A 81 -2.78 9.20 -0.94
N LEU A 82 -2.66 8.59 -2.11
CA LEU A 82 -2.49 9.30 -3.38
C LEU A 82 -3.58 8.81 -4.35
N ALA A 83 -4.46 9.71 -4.78
CA ALA A 83 -5.59 9.35 -5.65
C ALA A 83 -5.75 10.29 -6.84
N GLY A 84 -5.83 9.72 -8.04
CA GLY A 84 -6.18 10.42 -9.27
C GLY A 84 -7.51 9.93 -9.83
N GLN A 85 -8.29 10.84 -10.42
CA GLN A 85 -9.56 10.54 -11.08
C GLN A 85 -9.35 10.34 -12.59
N GLY A 86 -10.12 9.43 -13.18
CA GLY A 86 -10.05 9.15 -14.62
C GLY A 86 -8.76 8.44 -15.05
N ASP A 87 -8.38 8.62 -16.31
CA ASP A 87 -7.15 8.07 -16.86
C ASP A 87 -5.92 8.82 -16.33
N GLY A 88 -4.83 8.10 -16.11
CA GLY A 88 -3.59 8.68 -15.60
C GLY A 88 -2.67 7.63 -15.00
N SER A 89 -1.55 8.07 -14.43
CA SER A 89 -0.58 7.16 -13.82
C SER A 89 0.06 7.70 -12.55
N ILE A 90 0.60 6.78 -11.76
CA ILE A 90 1.47 7.07 -10.63
C ILE A 90 2.75 6.26 -10.80
N ARG A 91 3.90 6.92 -10.68
CA ARG A 91 5.22 6.32 -10.92
C ARG A 91 6.13 6.45 -9.71
N TRP A 92 6.78 5.35 -9.32
CA TRP A 92 7.82 5.30 -8.29
C TRP A 92 9.14 4.87 -8.89
N ARG A 93 10.23 5.44 -8.37
CA ARG A 93 11.61 5.09 -8.75
C ARG A 93 12.33 4.50 -7.55
N PHE A 94 12.65 3.22 -7.63
CA PHE A 94 13.45 2.51 -6.62
C PHE A 94 14.92 2.50 -7.04
N GLU A 95 15.79 2.94 -6.15
CA GLU A 95 17.24 2.80 -6.29
C GLU A 95 17.66 1.44 -5.72
N LEU A 96 18.33 0.62 -6.52
CA LEU A 96 18.82 -0.68 -6.06
C LEU A 96 20.10 -0.50 -5.25
N PRO A 97 20.33 -1.30 -4.19
CA PRO A 97 21.52 -1.17 -3.38
C PRO A 97 22.77 -1.53 -4.18
N GLU A 98 23.85 -0.80 -3.92
CA GLU A 98 25.16 -1.11 -4.48
C GLU A 98 25.58 -2.56 -4.15
N GLY A 99 26.18 -3.23 -5.14
CA GLY A 99 26.67 -4.60 -4.98
C GLY A 99 25.61 -5.70 -5.09
N LEU A 100 24.36 -5.37 -5.46
CA LEU A 100 23.40 -6.39 -5.91
C LEU A 100 23.93 -7.03 -7.21
N ASP A 101 24.21 -8.34 -7.17
CA ASP A 101 24.57 -9.08 -8.38
C ASP A 101 23.33 -9.27 -9.25
N ALA A 102 23.18 -8.45 -10.28
CA ALA A 102 22.06 -8.52 -11.21
C ALA A 102 21.92 -9.90 -11.86
N ALA A 103 23.01 -10.65 -12.05
CA ALA A 103 22.95 -11.99 -12.64
C ALA A 103 22.32 -13.03 -11.70
N SER A 104 22.35 -12.77 -10.39
CA SER A 104 21.70 -13.62 -9.37
C SER A 104 20.20 -13.34 -9.23
N VAL A 105 19.69 -12.22 -9.76
CA VAL A 105 18.28 -11.84 -9.64
C VAL A 105 17.37 -12.80 -10.42
N ARG A 106 16.41 -13.39 -9.72
CA ARG A 106 15.44 -14.36 -10.25
C ARG A 106 14.07 -13.76 -10.51
N GLU A 107 13.65 -12.82 -9.67
CA GLU A 107 12.33 -12.19 -9.73
C GLU A 107 12.38 -10.76 -9.21
N ILE A 108 11.61 -9.89 -9.84
CA ILE A 108 11.28 -8.56 -9.34
C ILE A 108 9.76 -8.44 -9.33
N SER A 109 9.17 -8.12 -8.18
CA SER A 109 7.74 -7.90 -8.03
C SER A 109 7.45 -6.62 -7.25
N VAL A 110 6.30 -6.02 -7.54
CA VAL A 110 5.73 -4.94 -6.74
C VAL A 110 4.52 -5.44 -5.97
N GLN A 111 4.38 -4.99 -4.72
CA GLN A 111 3.16 -5.13 -3.93
C GLN A 111 2.67 -3.77 -3.44
N ALA A 112 1.37 -3.50 -3.59
CA ALA A 112 0.74 -2.27 -3.10
C ALA A 112 -0.76 -2.47 -2.84
N GLU A 113 -1.33 -1.69 -1.92
CA GLU A 113 -2.79 -1.63 -1.73
C GLU A 113 -3.40 -0.61 -2.69
N LEU A 114 -4.34 -1.07 -3.54
CA LEU A 114 -4.95 -0.27 -4.61
C LEU A 114 -6.47 -0.35 -4.58
N SER A 115 -7.15 0.74 -4.90
CA SER A 115 -8.57 0.75 -5.25
C SER A 115 -8.82 1.64 -6.47
N SER A 116 -10.01 1.57 -7.05
CA SER A 116 -10.42 2.67 -7.93
C SER A 116 -10.54 3.97 -7.12
N ALA A 117 -10.65 5.09 -7.79
CA ALA A 117 -10.85 6.39 -7.13
C ALA A 117 -12.31 6.81 -7.21
N ARG A 118 -12.83 7.37 -6.10
CA ARG A 118 -14.17 7.96 -6.03
C ARG A 118 -14.15 9.25 -5.20
N PRO A 119 -14.63 10.39 -5.72
CA PRO A 119 -14.65 11.65 -5.01
C PRO A 119 -15.44 11.56 -3.70
N GLY A 120 -14.91 12.16 -2.65
CA GLY A 120 -15.56 12.23 -1.32
C GLY A 120 -15.64 10.91 -0.57
N ALA A 121 -15.24 9.79 -1.18
CA ALA A 121 -15.15 8.48 -0.54
C ALA A 121 -16.39 8.09 0.28
N PRO A 122 -17.59 8.12 -0.31
CA PRO A 122 -18.81 7.84 0.43
C PRO A 122 -18.80 6.40 0.96
N GLN A 123 -19.50 6.19 2.07
CA GLN A 123 -19.66 4.88 2.69
C GLN A 123 -20.08 3.84 1.64
N THR A 124 -19.44 2.66 1.70
CA THR A 124 -19.65 1.58 0.75
C THR A 124 -21.14 1.34 0.47
N SER A 125 -21.52 1.50 -0.81
CA SER A 125 -22.89 1.29 -1.30
C SER A 125 -22.91 0.41 -2.56
N GLY A 126 -24.06 0.36 -3.26
CA GLY A 126 -24.20 -0.41 -4.52
C GLY A 126 -23.44 0.19 -5.71
N GLU A 127 -23.17 1.50 -5.69
CA GLU A 127 -22.44 2.22 -6.74
C GLU A 127 -20.93 1.99 -6.61
N ARG A 128 -20.24 1.76 -7.73
CA ARG A 128 -18.92 1.12 -7.71
C ARG A 128 -17.76 1.92 -8.29
N TRP A 129 -17.92 2.69 -9.37
CA TRP A 129 -16.83 3.44 -10.00
C TRP A 129 -15.61 2.55 -10.31
N PRO A 130 -15.75 1.51 -11.14
CA PRO A 130 -14.66 0.57 -11.43
C PRO A 130 -13.56 1.22 -12.29
N SER A 131 -12.37 0.62 -12.31
CA SER A 131 -11.26 1.08 -13.16
C SER A 131 -10.44 -0.09 -13.68
N ARG A 132 -9.86 0.04 -14.88
CA ARG A 132 -8.79 -0.84 -15.33
C ARG A 132 -7.46 -0.23 -14.94
N VAL A 133 -6.55 -1.07 -14.47
CA VAL A 133 -5.22 -0.66 -14.03
C VAL A 133 -4.17 -1.57 -14.61
N ALA A 134 -3.28 -1.01 -15.42
CA ALA A 134 -2.07 -1.67 -15.86
C ALA A 134 -0.94 -1.40 -14.86
N ILE A 135 -0.14 -2.42 -14.56
CA ILE A 135 1.08 -2.29 -13.75
C ILE A 135 2.26 -2.55 -14.66
N ARG A 136 3.22 -1.62 -14.68
CA ARG A 136 4.48 -1.75 -15.38
C ARG A 136 5.64 -1.72 -14.40
N ILE A 137 6.66 -2.52 -14.71
CA ILE A 137 7.94 -2.53 -14.03
C ILE A 137 9.01 -2.39 -15.11
N GLY A 138 9.89 -1.39 -15.01
CA GLY A 138 10.90 -1.09 -16.04
C GLY A 138 10.29 -0.89 -17.44
N GLY A 139 9.12 -0.24 -17.53
CA GLY A 139 8.38 -0.03 -18.78
C GLY A 139 7.65 -1.26 -19.33
N ARG A 140 7.81 -2.46 -18.74
CA ARG A 140 7.14 -3.69 -19.18
C ARG A 140 5.86 -3.91 -18.40
N GLN A 141 4.75 -4.13 -19.08
CA GLN A 141 3.48 -4.47 -18.42
C GLN A 141 3.54 -5.87 -17.81
N VAL A 142 3.35 -5.95 -16.50
CA VAL A 142 3.34 -7.20 -15.71
C VAL A 142 1.94 -7.61 -15.26
N ALA A 143 0.98 -6.68 -15.27
CA ALA A 143 -0.43 -6.96 -15.02
C ALA A 143 -1.35 -5.93 -15.71
N ASP A 144 -2.59 -6.34 -15.99
CA ASP A 144 -3.74 -5.48 -16.29
C ASP A 144 -4.95 -6.08 -15.56
N LEU A 145 -5.50 -5.32 -14.61
CA LEU A 145 -6.51 -5.78 -13.66
C LEU A 145 -7.66 -4.80 -13.55
N ARG A 146 -8.82 -5.31 -13.11
CA ARG A 146 -10.00 -4.50 -12.85
C ARG A 146 -10.18 -4.24 -11.35
N LEU A 147 -10.01 -2.99 -10.93
CA LEU A 147 -10.39 -2.54 -9.59
C LEU A 147 -11.90 -2.30 -9.56
N SER A 148 -12.61 -3.09 -8.76
CA SER A 148 -14.08 -3.10 -8.82
C SER A 148 -14.73 -1.86 -8.23
N LYS A 149 -14.13 -1.26 -7.18
CA LYS A 149 -14.62 -0.07 -6.47
C LYS A 149 -13.60 0.49 -5.49
N GLN A 150 -13.91 1.66 -4.93
CA GLN A 150 -13.33 2.19 -3.70
C GLN A 150 -14.26 1.91 -2.51
N PRO A 151 -14.01 0.85 -1.74
CA PRO A 151 -14.76 0.65 -0.51
C PRO A 151 -14.34 1.68 0.56
N ALA A 152 -15.31 2.08 1.37
CA ALA A 152 -15.14 2.93 2.54
C ALA A 152 -16.05 2.42 3.67
N ASP A 153 -15.48 1.66 4.59
CA ASP A 153 -16.17 1.08 5.75
C ASP A 153 -15.16 0.64 6.82
N SER A 154 -15.62 -0.01 7.89
CA SER A 154 -14.79 -0.39 9.05
C SER A 154 -13.57 -1.26 8.73
N ARG A 155 -13.50 -1.87 7.54
CA ARG A 155 -12.34 -2.64 7.09
C ARG A 155 -11.13 -1.76 6.75
N GLY A 156 -11.33 -0.48 6.41
CA GLY A 156 -10.26 0.49 6.24
C GLY A 156 -9.82 1.08 7.58
N ALA A 157 -9.37 0.23 8.50
CA ALA A 157 -9.09 0.61 9.87
C ALA A 157 -7.98 1.68 9.98
N LEU A 158 -6.91 1.57 9.18
CA LEU A 158 -5.84 2.56 9.15
C LEU A 158 -6.36 3.91 8.64
N SER A 159 -7.16 3.88 7.57
CA SER A 159 -7.87 5.06 7.09
C SER A 159 -8.78 5.68 8.15
N HIS A 160 -9.49 4.89 8.97
CA HIS A 160 -10.27 5.45 10.07
C HIS A 160 -9.41 6.12 11.13
N MET A 161 -8.33 5.46 11.55
CA MET A 161 -7.40 5.98 12.56
C MET A 161 -6.76 7.29 12.13
N ASN A 162 -6.50 7.45 10.83
CA ASN A 162 -5.77 8.59 10.28
C ASN A 162 -6.66 9.57 9.49
N GLY A 163 -7.99 9.48 9.59
CA GLY A 163 -8.93 10.50 9.09
C GLY A 163 -9.41 10.35 7.63
N PHE A 164 -9.08 9.26 6.94
CA PHE A 164 -9.42 9.00 5.52
C PHE A 164 -10.75 8.26 5.31
N ARG A 165 -11.77 8.49 6.15
CA ARG A 165 -13.15 7.96 6.01
C ARG A 165 -13.26 6.44 5.78
N GLY A 166 -12.32 5.65 6.31
CA GLY A 166 -12.37 4.18 6.19
C GLY A 166 -12.13 3.63 4.78
N ARG A 167 -11.58 4.44 3.85
CA ARG A 167 -11.23 4.01 2.49
C ARG A 167 -10.19 2.89 2.51
N TYR A 168 -10.29 1.92 1.63
CA TYR A 168 -9.25 0.91 1.48
C TYR A 168 -9.29 0.24 0.10
N GLY A 169 -8.36 -0.67 -0.15
CA GLY A 169 -8.18 -1.34 -1.42
C GLY A 169 -7.94 -2.85 -1.33
N GLN A 170 -7.46 -3.39 -2.43
CA GLN A 170 -6.99 -4.76 -2.56
C GLN A 170 -5.47 -4.75 -2.53
N LEU A 171 -4.87 -5.70 -1.83
CA LEU A 171 -3.43 -5.91 -1.90
C LEU A 171 -3.11 -6.61 -3.21
N ILE A 172 -2.45 -5.90 -4.11
CA ILE A 172 -2.07 -6.39 -5.43
C ILE A 172 -0.59 -6.73 -5.42
N SER A 173 -0.23 -7.86 -6.02
CA SER A 173 1.15 -8.25 -6.31
C SER A 173 1.28 -8.59 -7.80
N ALA A 174 2.32 -8.06 -8.45
CA ALA A 174 2.62 -8.34 -9.85
C ALA A 174 4.13 -8.24 -10.09
N GLY A 175 4.67 -9.06 -10.98
CA GLY A 175 6.13 -9.13 -11.17
C GLY A 175 6.55 -9.78 -12.48
N MET A 176 7.87 -9.88 -12.65
CA MET A 176 8.53 -10.58 -13.74
C MET A 176 9.69 -11.41 -13.21
N SER A 177 10.05 -12.46 -13.96
CA SER A 177 11.12 -13.39 -13.57
C SER A 177 12.11 -13.67 -14.70
N GLY A 178 13.22 -14.31 -14.35
CA GLY A 178 14.25 -14.76 -15.28
C GLY A 178 15.08 -13.61 -15.87
N ALA A 179 15.48 -13.75 -17.13
CA ALA A 179 16.36 -12.79 -17.81
C ALA A 179 15.83 -11.35 -17.77
N ALA A 180 14.51 -11.19 -17.86
CA ALA A 180 13.81 -9.91 -17.74
C ALA A 180 14.12 -9.18 -16.43
N ALA A 181 14.08 -9.91 -15.31
CA ALA A 181 14.34 -9.37 -13.99
C ALA A 181 15.83 -9.03 -13.81
N ALA A 182 16.73 -9.91 -14.29
CA ALA A 182 18.18 -9.68 -14.25
C ALA A 182 18.61 -8.47 -15.10
N GLU A 183 18.09 -8.35 -16.33
CA GLU A 183 18.35 -7.22 -17.23
C GLU A 183 17.89 -5.90 -16.62
N LEU A 184 16.74 -5.89 -15.95
CA LEU A 184 16.23 -4.72 -15.26
C LEU A 184 17.08 -4.38 -14.04
N ALA A 185 17.46 -5.37 -13.23
CA ALA A 185 18.33 -5.16 -12.06
C ALA A 185 19.70 -4.56 -12.45
N ALA A 186 20.24 -4.94 -13.61
CA ALA A 186 21.50 -4.40 -14.12
C ALA A 186 21.46 -2.89 -14.41
N GLN A 187 20.27 -2.28 -14.49
CA GLN A 187 20.10 -0.83 -14.67
C GLN A 187 20.37 -0.04 -13.38
N GLY A 188 20.42 -0.70 -12.22
CA GLY A 188 20.62 -0.07 -10.91
C GLY A 188 19.39 0.67 -10.37
N THR A 189 18.37 0.89 -11.20
CA THR A 189 17.11 1.53 -10.80
C THR A 189 15.92 0.78 -11.37
N VAL A 190 14.85 0.68 -10.59
CA VAL A 190 13.59 0.06 -11.02
C VAL A 190 12.47 1.08 -10.95
N GLU A 191 11.89 1.39 -12.11
CA GLU A 191 10.67 2.18 -12.18
C GLU A 191 9.44 1.25 -12.08
N VAL A 192 8.50 1.62 -11.22
CA VAL A 192 7.18 1.01 -11.13
C VAL A 192 6.15 2.05 -11.52
N GLU A 193 5.28 1.73 -12.48
CA GLU A 193 4.20 2.61 -12.91
C GLU A 193 2.86 1.88 -12.80
N MET A 194 1.87 2.52 -12.18
CA MET A 194 0.49 2.05 -12.12
C MET A 194 -0.38 3.01 -12.91
N ILE A 195 -1.12 2.49 -13.89
CA ILE A 195 -1.81 3.29 -14.91
C ILE A 195 -3.29 2.99 -14.84
N ALA A 196 -4.11 3.96 -14.45
CA ALA A 196 -5.55 3.89 -14.70
C ALA A 196 -5.81 4.18 -16.17
N HIS A 197 -6.56 3.29 -16.82
CA HIS A 197 -6.97 3.47 -18.22
C HIS A 197 -8.41 3.00 -18.42
N ASP A 198 -9.00 3.40 -19.55
CA ASP A 198 -10.37 3.10 -19.93
C ASP A 198 -11.40 3.53 -18.85
N ALA A 199 -11.10 4.61 -18.13
CA ALA A 199 -12.03 5.19 -17.17
C ALA A 199 -13.19 5.87 -17.91
N ALA A 200 -14.41 5.67 -17.42
CA ALA A 200 -15.55 6.44 -17.94
C ALA A 200 -15.40 7.92 -17.55
N PRO A 201 -15.83 8.88 -18.38
CA PRO A 201 -15.71 10.30 -18.07
C PRO A 201 -16.32 10.64 -16.69
N GLY A 202 -15.49 11.17 -15.80
CA GLY A 202 -15.90 11.55 -14.45
C GLY A 202 -16.09 10.38 -13.48
N GLU A 203 -15.69 9.15 -13.83
CA GLU A 203 -15.74 7.97 -12.95
C GLU A 203 -14.38 7.28 -12.84
N GLY A 204 -14.14 6.62 -11.71
CA GLY A 204 -12.97 5.78 -11.49
C GLY A 204 -11.66 6.55 -11.38
N GLY A 205 -10.56 5.86 -11.70
CA GLY A 205 -9.19 6.29 -11.52
C GLY A 205 -8.44 5.35 -10.60
N LEU A 206 -7.40 5.83 -9.94
CA LEU A 206 -6.53 5.02 -9.09
C LEU A 206 -6.36 5.68 -7.74
N THR A 207 -6.50 4.90 -6.67
CA THR A 207 -6.05 5.28 -5.32
C THR A 207 -5.01 4.27 -4.85
N VAL A 208 -3.87 4.79 -4.39
CA VAL A 208 -2.79 4.02 -3.77
C VAL A 208 -2.74 4.39 -2.28
N TYR A 209 -2.68 3.36 -1.44
CA TYR A 209 -2.60 3.50 0.00
C TYR A 209 -1.19 3.11 0.48
N GLY A 210 -0.63 3.93 1.36
CA GLY A 210 0.62 3.68 2.08
C GLY A 210 0.37 3.19 3.50
N SER A 211 1.44 3.06 4.29
CA SER A 211 1.45 2.34 5.57
C SER A 211 0.48 2.83 6.66
N ARG A 212 -0.07 4.04 6.51
CA ARG A 212 -1.04 4.67 7.44
C ARG A 212 -2.41 4.96 6.81
N ALA A 213 -2.67 4.45 5.62
CA ALA A 213 -3.97 4.51 4.97
C ALA A 213 -4.39 3.11 4.50
N GLY A 214 -5.67 2.95 4.18
CA GLY A 214 -6.20 1.67 3.71
C GLY A 214 -6.46 0.67 4.83
N ARG A 215 -6.20 -0.61 4.53
CA ARG A 215 -6.36 -1.74 5.44
C ARG A 215 -5.03 -2.40 5.79
N TYR A 216 -4.04 -2.29 4.92
CA TYR A 216 -2.76 -2.97 5.07
C TYR A 216 -1.68 -1.97 5.49
N PRO A 217 -0.92 -2.24 6.58
CA PRO A 217 0.09 -1.32 7.09
C PRO A 217 1.39 -1.45 6.29
N CYS A 218 1.31 -1.25 4.97
CA CYS A 218 2.44 -1.33 4.07
C CYS A 218 2.44 -0.17 3.08
N ASP A 219 3.63 0.30 2.76
CA ASP A 219 3.88 1.19 1.64
C ASP A 219 3.99 0.41 0.32
N ILE A 220 4.53 1.04 -0.72
CA ILE A 220 4.75 0.39 -2.01
C ILE A 220 6.03 -0.43 -1.87
N ILE A 221 5.92 -1.73 -2.04
CA ILE A 221 7.00 -2.68 -1.81
C ILE A 221 7.52 -3.15 -3.15
N LEU A 222 8.83 -3.02 -3.38
CA LEU A 222 9.55 -3.76 -4.41
C LEU A 222 10.25 -4.94 -3.74
N GLN A 223 9.95 -6.15 -4.18
CA GLN A 223 10.62 -7.37 -3.74
C GLN A 223 11.52 -7.90 -4.85
N ILE A 224 12.74 -8.25 -4.49
CA ILE A 224 13.73 -8.83 -5.40
C ILE A 224 14.22 -10.13 -4.80
N SER A 225 13.92 -11.22 -5.50
CA SER A 225 14.45 -12.55 -5.16
C SER A 225 15.75 -12.78 -5.92
N HIS A 226 16.77 -13.25 -5.22
CA HIS A 226 18.08 -13.53 -5.80
C HIS A 226 18.71 -14.80 -5.19
N ASP A 227 19.71 -15.36 -5.87
CA ASP A 227 20.49 -16.51 -5.39
C ASP A 227 21.60 -16.12 -4.39
#